data_AF-A0A8T6HUU2-F1
#
_entry.id   AF-A0A8T6HUU2-F1
#
_cell.length_a   1.000
_cell.length_b   1.000
_cell.length_c   1.000
_cell.angle_alpha   90.00
_cell.angle_beta   90.00
_cell.angle_gamma   90.00
#
_symmetry.space_group_name_H-M   'P 1'
#
loop_
_entity.id
_entity.type
_entity.pdbx_description
1 polymer ?
#
loop_
_entity_poly.entity_id
_entity_poly.type
_entity_poly.pdbx_seq_one_letter_code
_entity_poly.pdbx_strand_id
1 'polypeptide(L)'
;MKTLAVLALITFCYAGYNLFIKVSMSHAESTAISPIIATICLQASALAVSILYLLSLVRDSVALADLPFRAYAWAIGAGICIGIAEILYFYLFRGFAGEAKIEASTAIPFIVGGTIVIAVVVSVFLFCESLSPIQWIGTALALAGMLVLAASSA
;
A
#
# COMPACT_ATOMS: atom_id res chain seq x y z
N MET A 1 23.37 3.54 -5.61
CA MET A 1 23.28 3.02 -4.22
C MET A 1 22.18 3.70 -3.41
N LYS A 2 22.10 5.04 -3.35
CA LYS A 2 21.03 5.75 -2.59
C LYS A 2 19.61 5.40 -3.04
N THR A 3 19.34 5.31 -4.34
CA THR A 3 18.01 4.96 -4.86
C THR A 3 17.57 3.54 -4.47
N LEU A 4 18.46 2.54 -4.58
CA LEU A 4 18.15 1.17 -4.17
C LEU A 4 17.86 1.06 -2.67
N ALA A 5 18.59 1.81 -1.83
CA ALA A 5 18.32 1.87 -0.40
C ALA A 5 16.94 2.47 -0.09
N VAL A 6 16.55 3.54 -0.80
CA VAL A 6 15.21 4.14 -0.66
C VAL A 6 14.13 3.14 -1.11
N LEU A 7 14.30 2.48 -2.25
CA LEU A 7 13.36 1.46 -2.73
C LEU A 7 13.23 0.30 -1.73
N ALA A 8 14.34 -0.17 -1.16
CA ALA A 8 14.33 -1.23 -0.15
C ALA A 8 13.61 -0.77 1.13
N LEU A 9 13.85 0.46 1.59
CA LEU A 9 13.19 1.00 2.78
C LEU A 9 11.68 1.17 2.57
N ILE A 10 11.25 1.70 1.42
CA ILE A 10 9.83 1.81 1.07
C ILE A 10 9.19 0.42 1.06
N THR A 11 9.84 -0.56 0.42
CA THR A 11 9.35 -1.95 0.37
C THR A 11 9.23 -2.53 1.78
N PHE A 12 10.23 -2.31 2.63
CA PHE A 12 10.22 -2.76 4.02
C PHE A 12 9.08 -2.12 4.83
N CYS A 13 8.92 -0.80 4.74
CA CYS A 13 7.82 -0.09 5.42
C CYS A 13 6.45 -0.54 4.91
N TYR A 14 6.31 -0.77 3.60
CA TYR A 14 5.06 -1.22 3.00
C TYR A 14 4.72 -2.66 3.40
N ALA A 15 5.72 -3.56 3.44
CA ALA A 15 5.55 -4.90 3.99
C ALA A 15 5.15 -4.86 5.48
N GLY A 16 5.85 -4.04 6.28
CA GLY A 16 5.53 -3.81 7.69
C GLY A 16 4.10 -3.31 7.88
N TYR A 17 3.67 -2.32 7.10
CA TYR A 17 2.29 -1.83 7.08
C TYR A 17 1.27 -2.96 6.88
N ASN A 18 1.44 -3.80 5.85
CA ASN A 18 0.50 -4.88 5.57
C ASN A 18 0.47 -5.94 6.69
N LEU A 19 1.64 -6.29 7.24
CA LEU A 19 1.77 -7.27 8.32
C LEU A 19 1.19 -6.74 9.64
N PHE A 20 1.42 -5.47 9.99
CA PHE A 20 0.88 -4.88 11.22
C PHE A 20 -0.64 -4.77 11.17
N ILE A 21 -1.26 -4.50 10.02
CA ILE A 21 -2.72 -4.56 9.89
C ILE A 21 -3.24 -5.98 10.18
N LYS A 22 -2.60 -7.02 9.62
CA LYS A 22 -2.99 -8.42 9.90
C LYS A 22 -2.88 -8.74 11.38
N VAL A 23 -1.78 -8.35 12.03
CA VAL A 23 -1.56 -8.56 13.46
C VAL A 23 -2.57 -7.77 14.29
N SER A 24 -2.89 -6.53 13.91
CA SER A 24 -3.94 -5.75 14.58
C SER A 24 -5.28 -6.50 14.56
N MET A 25 -5.65 -7.08 13.42
CA MET A 25 -6.90 -7.85 13.28
C MET A 25 -6.87 -9.25 13.90
N SER A 26 -5.70 -9.83 14.19
CA SER A 26 -5.63 -11.08 14.96
C SER A 26 -5.97 -10.88 16.44
N HIS A 27 -5.78 -9.66 16.97
CA HIS A 27 -6.13 -9.30 18.35
C HIS A 27 -7.56 -8.77 18.49
N ALA A 28 -8.24 -8.49 17.38
CA ALA A 28 -9.65 -8.13 17.39
C ALA A 28 -10.50 -9.40 17.57
N GLU A 29 -10.98 -9.65 18.78
CA GLU A 29 -11.98 -10.70 19.05
C GLU A 29 -13.28 -10.44 18.27
N SER A 30 -14.10 -11.49 18.10
CA SER A 30 -15.32 -11.48 17.25
C SER A 30 -16.39 -10.42 17.60
N THR A 31 -16.20 -9.67 18.69
CA THR A 31 -17.12 -8.68 19.26
C THR A 31 -16.95 -7.26 18.72
N ALA A 32 -15.93 -6.96 17.90
CA ALA A 32 -15.76 -5.62 17.32
C ALA A 32 -16.76 -5.37 16.16
N ILE A 33 -17.68 -4.42 16.33
CA ILE A 33 -18.75 -4.08 15.37
C ILE A 33 -18.17 -3.60 14.01
N SER A 34 -17.04 -2.90 14.00
CA SER A 34 -16.36 -2.40 12.78
C SER A 34 -14.88 -2.09 13.04
N PRO A 35 -13.95 -2.36 12.11
CA PRO A 35 -12.54 -2.03 12.26
C PRO A 35 -12.22 -0.54 12.03
N ILE A 36 -13.24 0.31 11.83
CA ILE A 36 -13.07 1.72 11.47
C ILE A 36 -12.18 2.51 12.43
N ILE A 37 -12.25 2.21 13.73
CA ILE A 37 -11.39 2.87 14.73
C ILE A 37 -9.91 2.52 14.50
N ALA A 38 -9.61 1.27 14.13
CA ALA A 38 -8.25 0.84 13.81
C ALA A 38 -7.72 1.56 12.56
N THR A 39 -8.58 1.74 11.54
CA THR A 39 -8.26 2.54 10.36
C THR A 39 -7.96 4.00 10.72
N ILE A 40 -8.77 4.62 11.57
CA ILE A 40 -8.54 6.00 12.04
C ILE A 40 -7.22 6.11 12.81
N CYS A 41 -6.90 5.16 13.69
CA CYS A 41 -5.63 5.12 14.41
C CYS A 41 -4.42 5.01 13.48
N LEU A 42 -4.54 4.21 12.40
CA LEU A 42 -3.51 4.09 11.38
C LEU A 42 -3.29 5.45 10.67
N GLN A 43 -4.37 6.07 10.18
CA GLN A 43 -4.31 7.35 9.47
C GLN A 43 -3.78 8.49 10.35
N ALA A 44 -4.19 8.53 11.62
CA ALA A 44 -3.67 9.50 12.59
C ALA A 44 -2.16 9.32 12.81
N SER A 45 -1.69 8.07 12.87
CA SER A 45 -0.27 7.76 13.02
C SER A 45 0.54 8.15 11.77
N ALA A 46 0.01 7.91 10.57
CA ALA A 46 0.62 8.35 9.31
C ALA A 46 0.72 9.88 9.21
N LEU A 47 -0.34 10.58 9.62
CA LEU A 47 -0.36 12.05 9.72
C LEU A 47 0.69 12.55 10.72
N ALA A 48 0.80 11.93 11.89
CA ALA A 48 1.77 12.31 12.91
C ALA A 48 3.22 12.20 12.38
N VAL A 49 3.55 11.11 11.68
CA VAL A 49 4.88 10.96 11.05
C VAL A 49 5.14 12.05 10.01
N SER A 50 4.13 12.40 9.21
CA SER A 50 4.23 13.47 8.21
C SER A 50 4.44 14.85 8.85
N ILE A 51 3.76 15.12 9.96
CA ILE A 51 3.94 16.35 10.75
C ILE A 51 5.35 16.40 11.36
N LEU A 52 5.85 15.29 11.92
CA LEU A 52 7.21 15.23 12.46
C LEU A 52 8.26 15.52 11.37
N TYR A 53 8.05 14.99 10.16
CA TYR A 53 8.91 15.30 9.02
C TYR A 53 8.83 16.78 8.64
N LEU A 54 7.63 17.36 8.56
CA LEU A 54 7.45 18.80 8.32
C LEU A 54 8.21 19.65 9.36
N LEU A 55 8.10 19.31 10.65
CA LEU A 55 8.79 20.01 11.73
C LEU A 55 10.32 19.93 11.57
N SER A 56 10.84 18.79 11.10
CA SER A 56 12.27 18.65 10.80
C SER A 56 12.73 19.57 9.65
N LEU A 57 11.92 19.72 8.61
CA LEU A 57 12.22 20.60 7.48
C LEU A 57 12.19 22.08 7.86
N VAL A 58 11.21 22.48 8.68
CA VAL A 58 11.10 23.84 9.21
C VAL A 58 12.31 24.16 10.10
N ARG A 59 12.75 23.20 10.94
CA ARG A 59 13.96 23.35 11.75
C ARG A 59 15.21 23.57 10.89
N ASP A 60 15.31 22.87 9.77
CA ASP A 60 16.45 22.98 8.85
C ASP A 60 16.32 24.17 7.87
N SER A 61 15.32 25.05 8.07
CA SER A 61 15.02 26.21 7.21
C SER A 61 14.86 25.84 5.73
N VAL A 62 14.39 24.62 5.45
CA VAL A 62 14.10 24.18 4.08
C VAL A 62 12.84 24.88 3.62
N ALA A 63 12.92 25.59 2.50
CA ALA A 63 11.77 26.25 1.90
C ALA A 63 10.70 25.19 1.55
N LEU A 64 9.49 25.38 2.10
CA LEU A 64 8.32 24.60 1.71
C LEU A 64 7.92 25.09 0.32
N ALA A 65 8.25 24.33 -0.71
CA ALA A 65 7.91 24.71 -2.07
C ALA A 65 6.39 24.68 -2.28
N ASP A 66 5.83 25.78 -2.78
CA ASP A 66 4.43 25.83 -3.22
C ASP A 66 4.27 24.96 -4.47
N LEU A 67 3.66 23.79 -4.30
CA LEU A 67 3.29 22.95 -5.43
C LEU A 67 2.07 23.53 -6.14
N PRO A 68 1.92 23.34 -7.47
CA PRO A 68 0.71 23.77 -8.16
C PRO A 68 -0.51 22.99 -7.63
N PHE A 69 -1.69 23.62 -7.63
CA PHE A 69 -2.95 23.01 -7.16
C PHE A 69 -3.21 21.60 -7.74
N ARG A 70 -2.83 21.38 -9.01
CA ARG A 70 -2.96 20.06 -9.67
C ARG A 70 -2.17 18.96 -8.97
N ALA A 71 -0.98 19.27 -8.43
CA ALA A 71 -0.20 18.30 -7.68
C ALA A 71 -0.91 17.89 -6.38
N TYR A 72 -1.51 18.86 -5.68
CA TYR A 72 -2.33 18.58 -4.50
C TYR A 72 -3.58 17.76 -4.85
N ALA A 73 -4.23 18.03 -5.98
CA ALA A 73 -5.40 17.26 -6.42
C ALA A 73 -5.08 15.76 -6.65
N TRP A 74 -3.95 15.45 -7.30
CA TRP A 74 -3.49 14.07 -7.46
C TRP A 74 -3.10 13.43 -6.13
N ALA A 75 -2.47 14.18 -5.22
CA ALA A 75 -2.15 13.70 -3.87
C ALA A 75 -3.42 13.37 -3.06
N ILE A 76 -4.46 14.19 -3.17
CA ILE A 76 -5.78 13.94 -2.55
C ILE A 76 -6.39 12.66 -3.12
N GLY A 77 -6.36 12.49 -4.45
CA GLY A 77 -6.83 11.25 -5.10
C GLY A 77 -6.11 10.01 -4.60
N ALA A 78 -4.77 10.07 -4.49
CA ALA A 78 -3.98 9.00 -3.91
C ALA A 78 -4.36 8.72 -2.45
N GLY A 79 -4.59 9.76 -1.64
CA GLY A 79 -5.05 9.64 -0.25
C GLY A 79 -6.40 8.93 -0.13
N ILE A 80 -7.36 9.25 -1.01
CA ILE A 80 -8.67 8.58 -1.07
C ILE A 80 -8.48 7.08 -1.38
N CYS A 81 -7.67 6.74 -2.38
CA CYS A 81 -7.40 5.35 -2.74
C CYS A 81 -6.78 4.56 -1.57
N ILE A 82 -5.79 5.13 -0.88
CA ILE A 82 -5.16 4.50 0.29
C ILE A 82 -6.16 4.33 1.44
N GLY A 83 -6.97 5.35 1.73
CA GLY A 83 -7.99 5.28 2.77
C GLY A 83 -9.02 4.17 2.52
N ILE A 84 -9.51 4.04 1.28
CA ILE A 84 -10.41 2.96 0.89
C ILE A 84 -9.71 1.60 1.01
N ALA A 85 -8.48 1.48 0.49
CA ALA A 85 -7.72 0.24 0.53
C ALA A 85 -7.48 -0.23 1.98
N GLU A 86 -7.14 0.67 2.89
CA GLU A 86 -6.95 0.35 4.31
C GLU A 86 -8.22 -0.18 4.96
N ILE A 87 -9.36 0.48 4.74
CA ILE A 87 -10.65 -0.02 5.24
C ILE A 87 -10.87 -1.46 4.76
N LEU A 88 -10.68 -1.71 3.46
CA LEU A 88 -10.83 -3.04 2.87
C LEU A 88 -9.83 -4.04 3.44
N TYR A 89 -8.56 -3.66 3.66
CA TYR A 89 -7.54 -4.52 4.26
C TYR A 89 -7.91 -4.96 5.68
N PHE A 90 -8.40 -4.03 6.51
CA PHE A 90 -8.86 -4.35 7.85
C PHE A 90 -10.05 -5.31 7.82
N TYR A 91 -11.03 -5.09 6.93
CA TYR A 91 -12.15 -6.02 6.76
C TYR A 91 -11.72 -7.39 6.22
N LEU A 92 -10.81 -7.42 5.25
CA LEU A 92 -10.27 -8.64 4.65
C LEU A 92 -9.61 -9.54 5.71
N PHE A 93 -8.77 -8.96 6.57
CA PHE A 93 -8.04 -9.71 7.59
C PHE A 93 -8.85 -10.03 8.84
N ARG A 94 -9.90 -9.26 9.11
CA ARG A 94 -10.94 -9.62 10.09
C ARG A 94 -11.78 -10.80 9.61
N GLY A 95 -12.08 -10.86 8.31
CA GLY A 95 -13.12 -11.70 7.71
C GLY A 95 -14.43 -10.92 7.57
N PHE A 96 -15.08 -11.02 6.41
CA PHE A 96 -16.44 -10.53 6.23
C PHE A 96 -17.42 -11.41 7.00
N ALA A 97 -18.58 -10.88 7.39
CA ALA A 97 -19.57 -11.62 8.17
C ALA A 97 -19.98 -12.92 7.45
N GLY A 98 -19.48 -14.06 7.95
CA GLY A 98 -19.73 -15.39 7.38
C GLY A 98 -18.63 -15.94 6.46
N GLU A 99 -17.57 -15.19 6.17
CA GLU A 99 -16.45 -15.66 5.35
C GLU A 99 -15.21 -15.99 6.18
N ALA A 100 -14.45 -16.99 5.72
CA ALA A 100 -13.21 -17.40 6.35
C ALA A 100 -12.15 -16.28 6.26
N LYS A 101 -11.36 -16.13 7.32
CA LYS A 101 -10.24 -15.19 7.35
C LYS A 101 -9.20 -15.59 6.30
N ILE A 102 -8.89 -14.70 5.37
CA ILE A 102 -7.82 -14.95 4.39
C ILE A 102 -6.45 -14.78 5.06
N GLU A 103 -5.54 -15.70 4.77
CA GLU A 103 -4.16 -15.63 5.26
C GLU A 103 -3.37 -14.51 4.59
N ALA A 104 -2.47 -13.87 5.35
CA ALA A 104 -1.60 -12.82 4.82
C ALA A 104 -0.65 -13.34 3.73
N SER A 105 -0.25 -14.60 3.82
CA SER A 105 0.54 -15.36 2.82
C SER A 105 -0.13 -15.39 1.44
N THR A 106 -1.46 -15.26 1.39
CA THR A 106 -2.26 -15.30 0.16
C THR A 106 -2.65 -13.89 -0.28
N ALA A 107 -3.26 -13.12 0.64
CA ALA A 107 -3.81 -11.81 0.32
C ALA A 107 -2.74 -10.80 -0.09
N ILE A 108 -1.61 -10.75 0.63
CA ILE A 108 -0.58 -9.74 0.38
C ILE A 108 0.07 -9.96 -0.99
N PRO A 109 0.55 -11.16 -1.36
CA PRO A 109 1.09 -11.35 -2.71
C PRO A 109 0.08 -11.05 -3.81
N PHE A 110 -1.20 -11.38 -3.63
CA PHE A 110 -2.24 -11.06 -4.61
C PHE A 110 -2.45 -9.56 -4.79
N ILE A 111 -2.59 -8.81 -3.70
CA ILE A 111 -2.83 -7.36 -3.77
C ILE A 111 -1.58 -6.62 -4.24
N VAL A 112 -0.44 -6.88 -3.61
CA VAL A 112 0.84 -6.19 -3.92
C VAL A 112 1.38 -6.62 -5.27
N GLY A 113 1.25 -7.89 -5.64
CA GLY A 113 1.58 -8.33 -6.98
C GLY A 113 0.64 -7.72 -8.02
N GLY A 114 -0.67 -7.67 -7.73
CA GLY A 114 -1.68 -7.12 -8.63
C GLY A 114 -1.41 -5.64 -8.96
N THR A 115 -0.96 -4.86 -7.97
CA THR A 115 -0.58 -3.46 -8.20
C THR A 115 0.63 -3.32 -9.10
N ILE A 116 1.59 -4.26 -9.11
CA ILE A 116 2.72 -4.24 -10.06
C ILE A 116 2.19 -4.26 -11.49
N VAL A 117 1.28 -5.19 -11.80
CA VAL A 117 0.74 -5.36 -13.15
C VAL A 117 -0.06 -4.13 -13.56
N ILE A 118 -0.94 -3.64 -12.69
CA ILE A 118 -1.73 -2.44 -12.96
C ILE A 118 -0.82 -1.23 -13.15
N ALA A 119 0.19 -1.03 -12.29
CA ALA A 119 1.10 0.11 -12.37
C ALA A 119 1.92 0.08 -13.66
N VAL A 120 2.41 -1.09 -14.08
CA VAL A 120 3.16 -1.26 -15.34
C VAL A 120 2.27 -0.95 -16.55
N VAL A 121 1.05 -1.45 -16.57
CA VAL A 121 0.10 -1.18 -17.67
C VAL A 121 -0.26 0.30 -17.71
N VAL A 122 -0.63 0.88 -16.56
CA VAL A 122 -1.01 2.30 -16.47
C VAL A 122 0.18 3.21 -16.78
N SER A 123 1.42 2.84 -16.46
CA SER A 123 2.58 3.69 -16.75
C SER A 123 2.84 3.84 -18.25
N VAL A 124 2.59 2.78 -19.02
CA VAL A 124 2.63 2.83 -20.48
C VAL A 124 1.55 3.77 -21.04
N PHE A 125 0.33 3.72 -20.51
CA PHE A 125 -0.79 4.52 -21.05
C PHE A 125 -0.82 5.98 -20.57
N LEU A 126 -0.50 6.22 -19.29
CA LEU A 126 -0.68 7.53 -18.66
C LEU A 126 0.61 8.35 -18.67
N PHE A 127 1.77 7.70 -18.50
CA PHE A 127 3.07 8.37 -18.50
C PHE A 127 3.83 8.21 -19.83
N CYS A 128 3.27 7.48 -20.80
CA CYS A 128 3.87 7.21 -22.10
C CYS A 128 5.29 6.60 -22.00
N GLU A 129 5.53 5.79 -20.96
CA GLU A 129 6.83 5.17 -20.72
C GLU A 129 7.09 4.03 -21.72
N SER A 130 8.28 3.99 -22.30
CA SER A 130 8.72 2.87 -23.14
C SER A 130 9.36 1.79 -22.27
N LEU A 131 8.65 0.69 -22.06
CA LEU A 131 9.18 -0.46 -21.32
C LEU A 131 10.06 -1.33 -22.20
N SER A 132 11.21 -1.72 -21.66
CA SER A 132 12.09 -2.69 -22.29
C SER A 132 11.45 -4.08 -22.33
N PRO A 133 11.82 -4.94 -23.30
CA PRO A 133 11.33 -6.32 -23.36
C PRO A 133 11.62 -7.13 -22.07
N ILE A 134 12.72 -6.83 -21.38
CA ILE A 134 13.09 -7.49 -20.12
C ILE A 134 12.13 -7.10 -18.99
N GLN A 135 11.67 -5.85 -18.95
CA GLN A 135 10.68 -5.41 -17.95
C GLN A 135 9.34 -6.12 -18.16
N TRP A 136 8.91 -6.31 -19.41
CA TRP A 136 7.70 -7.09 -19.70
C TRP A 136 7.81 -8.54 -19.23
N ILE A 137 8.96 -9.19 -19.46
CA ILE A 137 9.22 -10.54 -18.96
C ILE A 137 9.19 -10.56 -17.43
N GLY A 138 9.84 -9.58 -16.79
CA GLY A 138 9.82 -9.43 -15.33
C GLY A 138 8.42 -9.29 -14.76
N THR A 139 7.57 -8.45 -15.38
CA THR A 139 6.16 -8.29 -14.99
C THR A 139 5.36 -9.57 -15.20
N ALA A 140 5.57 -10.27 -16.32
CA ALA A 140 4.90 -11.55 -16.58
C ALA A 140 5.30 -12.63 -15.56
N LEU A 141 6.58 -12.70 -15.18
CA LEU A 141 7.06 -13.62 -14.14
C LEU A 141 6.51 -13.27 -12.76
N ALA A 142 6.43 -11.98 -12.41
CA ALA A 142 5.81 -11.53 -11.17
C ALA A 142 4.32 -11.91 -11.11
N LEU A 143 3.60 -11.74 -12.23
CA LEU A 143 2.21 -12.17 -12.36
C LEU A 143 2.05 -13.69 -12.23
N ALA A 144 2.90 -14.47 -12.91
CA ALA A 144 2.86 -15.92 -12.83
C ALA A 144 3.14 -16.41 -11.40
N GLY A 145 4.14 -15.86 -10.72
CA GLY A 145 4.45 -16.18 -9.32
C GLY A 145 3.27 -15.87 -8.39
N MET A 146 2.61 -14.73 -8.59
CA MET A 146 1.41 -14.36 -7.85
C MET A 146 0.27 -15.35 -8.06
N LEU A 147 0.00 -15.75 -9.31
CA LEU A 147 -1.08 -16.70 -9.63
C LEU A 147 -0.80 -18.08 -9.03
N VAL A 148 0.45 -18.53 -8.99
CA VAL A 148 0.83 -19.79 -8.33
C VAL A 148 0.58 -19.72 -6.82
N LEU A 149 0.94 -18.60 -6.18
CA LEU A 149 0.66 -18.39 -4.76
C LEU A 149 -0.85 -18.37 -4.49
N ALA A 150 -1.62 -17.69 -5.32
CA ALA A 150 -3.09 -17.64 -5.20
C ALA A 150 -3.75 -19.01 -5.48
N ALA A 151 -3.20 -19.82 -6.37
CA ALA A 151 -3.70 -21.17 -6.64
C ALA A 151 -3.40 -22.16 -5.49
N SER A 152 -2.34 -21.93 -4.72
CA SER A 152 -2.03 -22.75 -3.54
C SER A 152 -2.97 -22.54 -2.35
N SER A 153 -3.72 -21.44 -2.38
CA SER A 153 -4.61 -20.99 -1.30
C SER A 153 -6.11 -21.18 -1.59
N ALA A 154 -6.45 -21.70 -2.77
CA ALA A 154 -7.80 -22.08 -3.18
C ALA A 154 -8.02 -23.58 -2.98
#